data_AF-A0A8J1XU54-F1
#
_entry.id   AF-A0A8J1XU54-F1
#
_cell.length_a   1.000
_cell.length_b   1.000
_cell.length_c   1.000
_cell.angle_alpha   90.00
_cell.angle_beta   90.00
_cell.angle_gamma   90.00
#
_symmetry.space_group_name_H-M   'P 1'
#
loop_
_entity.id
_entity.type
_entity.pdbx_description
1 polymer ?
#
loop_
_entity_poly.entity_id
_entity_poly.type
_entity_poly.pdbx_seq_one_letter_code
_entity_poly.pdbx_strand_id
1 'polypeptide(L)'
;MANELSFIENDLLQELDGDRENIKEIINYYGGFDELLKKAKTGDVGAMLTLGNAYFVGTHCKKDRKESYKWYEHGIQAAEKSPAHDVLIDYYYEFATLLLVGGFKEVIGDLNEHIAVRALHLLNVAAEGGQRRAQHSLGMMFMYGDFGMGVDYNNAENWFSRASADKEENLTANQKLLRDPEADSDPLKYVCLYRLWEMYSTDRNSKRAPQHDIAVKYLKGSAEGGFPEAQRELGKLYLEGDMNVEKNTAACKLWLEKAQANDAIAKRLLNKLSFPADGTVRKMCHNESCNKLEGEGGIEKLLKCTRCRVAFYCGKECQKAHWKLHKKVCQKTGTEHSCKK
;
A
#
# COMPACT_ATOMS: atom_id res chain seq x y z
N MET A 1 6.46 -11.42 -3.73
CA MET A 1 7.92 -11.26 -3.83
C MET A 1 8.30 -10.64 -5.18
N ALA A 2 8.32 -11.35 -6.31
CA ALA A 2 8.50 -10.70 -7.63
C ALA A 2 7.32 -9.79 -8.05
N ASN A 3 6.08 -10.12 -7.64
CA ASN A 3 4.86 -9.42 -8.07
C ASN A 3 4.57 -8.07 -7.38
N GLU A 4 5.14 -7.78 -6.21
CA GLU A 4 4.89 -6.51 -5.48
C GLU A 4 5.97 -5.48 -5.79
N LEU A 5 7.23 -5.90 -5.98
CA LEU A 5 8.26 -5.04 -6.55
C LEU A 5 7.98 -4.70 -8.02
N SER A 6 7.43 -5.63 -8.81
CA SER A 6 6.95 -5.32 -10.18
C SER A 6 5.74 -4.39 -10.18
N PHE A 7 4.96 -4.34 -9.09
CA PHE A 7 3.85 -3.40 -8.93
C PHE A 7 4.38 -2.00 -8.59
N ILE A 8 5.36 -1.88 -7.66
CA ILE A 8 6.07 -0.63 -7.35
C ILE A 8 6.85 -0.10 -8.58
N GLU A 9 7.49 -0.97 -9.35
CA GLU A 9 8.22 -0.62 -10.58
C GLU A 9 7.30 -0.05 -11.67
N ASN A 10 6.13 -0.67 -11.90
CA ASN A 10 5.18 -0.22 -12.92
C ASN A 10 4.40 1.03 -12.50
N ASP A 11 3.98 1.12 -11.23
CA ASP A 11 3.23 2.28 -10.73
C ASP A 11 4.13 3.52 -10.64
N LEU A 12 5.38 3.40 -10.17
CA LEU A 12 6.28 4.56 -10.09
C LEU A 12 6.74 5.05 -11.48
N LEU A 13 7.06 4.14 -12.41
CA LEU A 13 7.41 4.56 -13.77
C LEU A 13 6.23 5.29 -14.43
N GLN A 14 4.99 4.85 -14.17
CA GLN A 14 3.78 5.55 -14.60
C GLN A 14 3.54 6.86 -13.84
N GLU A 15 3.82 6.93 -12.54
CA GLU A 15 3.74 8.16 -11.73
C GLU A 15 4.74 9.21 -12.22
N LEU A 16 6.01 8.85 -12.43
CA LEU A 16 7.03 9.77 -12.93
C LEU A 16 6.76 10.20 -14.39
N ASP A 17 6.24 9.30 -15.23
CA ASP A 17 5.76 9.68 -16.56
C ASP A 17 4.50 10.57 -16.50
N GLY A 18 3.65 10.38 -15.48
CA GLY A 18 2.48 11.22 -15.19
C GLY A 18 2.86 12.60 -14.61
N ASP A 19 4.00 12.70 -13.93
CA ASP A 19 4.51 13.91 -13.29
C ASP A 19 5.22 14.86 -14.28
N ARG A 20 5.23 14.53 -15.57
CA ARG A 20 5.83 15.38 -16.62
C ARG A 20 5.28 16.79 -16.60
N GLU A 21 3.99 16.99 -16.31
CA GLU A 21 3.39 18.33 -16.31
C GLU A 21 3.89 19.17 -15.12
N ASN A 22 3.97 18.58 -13.92
CA ASN A 22 4.57 19.22 -12.76
C ASN A 22 6.04 19.57 -13.00
N ILE A 23 6.82 18.65 -13.60
CA ILE A 23 8.22 18.94 -13.98
C ILE A 23 8.29 20.11 -14.97
N LYS A 24 7.36 20.22 -15.93
CA LYS A 24 7.30 21.39 -16.84
C LYS A 24 7.00 22.68 -16.08
N GLU A 25 6.05 22.67 -15.15
CA GLU A 25 5.70 23.85 -14.34
C GLU A 25 6.91 24.32 -13.52
N ILE A 26 7.64 23.39 -12.89
CA ILE A 26 8.87 23.70 -12.14
C ILE A 26 9.93 24.27 -13.10
N ILE A 27 10.16 23.66 -14.27
CA ILE A 27 11.10 24.19 -15.27
C ILE A 27 10.71 25.62 -15.67
N ASN A 28 9.42 25.90 -15.86
CA ASN A 28 8.93 27.23 -16.20
C ASN A 28 9.13 28.23 -15.05
N TYR A 29 8.96 27.82 -13.80
CA TYR A 29 9.29 28.63 -12.62
C TYR A 29 10.76 29.07 -12.61
N TYR A 30 11.68 28.21 -13.07
CA TYR A 30 13.09 28.54 -13.23
C TYR A 30 13.39 29.43 -14.44
N GLY A 31 12.40 29.74 -15.29
CA GLY A 31 12.59 30.52 -16.52
C GLY A 31 12.94 29.67 -17.75
N GLY A 32 12.69 28.36 -17.69
CA GLY A 32 12.98 27.41 -18.77
C GLY A 32 14.20 26.53 -18.50
N PHE A 33 14.41 25.54 -19.37
CA PHE A 33 15.43 24.50 -19.18
C PHE A 33 16.86 25.06 -19.15
N ASP A 34 17.16 26.06 -19.98
CA ASP A 34 18.51 26.66 -20.03
C ASP A 34 18.85 27.44 -18.76
N GLU A 35 17.90 28.19 -18.20
CA GLU A 35 18.09 28.93 -16.96
C GLU A 35 18.14 27.97 -15.75
N LEU A 36 17.33 26.91 -15.75
CA LEU A 36 17.43 25.80 -14.80
C LEU A 36 18.84 25.19 -14.80
N LEU A 37 19.40 24.90 -15.98
CA LEU A 37 20.74 24.36 -16.13
C LEU A 37 21.81 25.32 -15.60
N LYS A 38 21.66 26.61 -15.86
CA LYS A 38 22.57 27.64 -15.35
C LYS A 38 22.51 27.73 -13.82
N LYS A 39 21.32 27.72 -13.23
CA LYS A 39 21.14 27.74 -11.77
C LYS A 39 21.74 26.51 -11.09
N ALA A 40 21.48 25.32 -11.66
CA ALA A 40 22.07 24.08 -11.17
C ALA A 40 23.61 24.15 -11.17
N LYS A 41 24.22 24.67 -12.26
CA LYS A 41 25.69 24.85 -12.33
C LYS A 41 26.24 25.85 -11.31
N THR A 42 25.43 26.80 -10.86
CA THR A 42 25.80 27.76 -9.81
C THR A 42 25.54 27.27 -8.39
N GLY A 43 25.11 26.02 -8.20
CA GLY A 43 24.93 25.41 -6.87
C GLY A 43 23.48 25.37 -6.38
N ASP A 44 22.49 25.73 -7.21
CA ASP A 44 21.08 25.61 -6.84
C ASP A 44 20.67 24.14 -6.77
N VAL A 45 20.48 23.66 -5.54
CA VAL A 45 20.20 22.25 -5.24
C VAL A 45 18.86 21.81 -5.84
N GLY A 46 17.81 22.63 -5.74
CA GLY A 46 16.50 22.32 -6.30
C GLY A 46 16.56 22.19 -7.83
N ALA A 47 17.37 23.05 -8.48
CA ALA A 47 17.60 22.99 -9.91
C ALA A 47 18.35 21.71 -10.32
N MET A 48 19.36 21.29 -9.55
CA MET A 48 20.05 20.02 -9.78
C MET A 48 19.08 18.83 -9.74
N LEU A 49 18.25 18.76 -8.69
CA LEU A 49 17.31 17.66 -8.52
C LEU A 49 16.21 17.67 -9.59
N THR A 50 15.70 18.85 -9.95
CA THR A 50 14.76 19.03 -11.06
C THR A 50 15.36 18.56 -12.39
N LEU A 51 16.63 18.83 -12.66
CA LEU A 51 17.32 18.30 -13.85
C LEU A 51 17.42 16.77 -13.80
N GLY A 52 17.66 16.20 -12.62
CA GLY A 52 17.58 14.76 -12.38
C GLY A 52 16.28 14.17 -12.93
N ASN A 53 15.14 14.73 -12.51
CA ASN A 53 13.81 14.34 -12.98
C ASN A 53 13.65 14.59 -14.49
N ALA A 54 13.98 15.80 -14.96
CA ALA A 54 13.80 16.21 -16.35
C ALA A 54 14.55 15.29 -17.33
N TYR A 55 15.81 14.96 -17.05
CA TYR A 55 16.58 13.99 -17.86
C TYR A 55 16.06 12.56 -17.71
N PHE A 56 15.50 12.18 -16.55
CA PHE A 56 14.93 10.86 -16.35
C PHE A 56 13.71 10.63 -17.27
N VAL A 57 12.81 11.60 -17.35
CA VAL A 57 11.55 11.48 -18.12
C VAL A 57 11.66 12.02 -19.55
N GLY A 58 12.63 12.91 -19.82
CA GLY A 58 12.79 13.60 -21.10
C GLY A 58 11.90 14.84 -21.26
N THR A 59 11.68 15.60 -20.19
CA THR A 59 10.88 16.84 -20.22
C THR A 59 11.76 18.02 -20.62
N HIS A 60 11.43 18.68 -21.74
CA HIS A 60 12.23 19.76 -22.37
C HIS A 60 13.65 19.34 -22.81
N CYS A 61 13.99 18.06 -22.73
CA CYS A 61 15.27 17.50 -23.17
C CYS A 61 15.10 16.07 -23.69
N LYS A 62 16.16 15.50 -24.27
CA LYS A 62 16.18 14.06 -24.56
C LYS A 62 16.40 13.29 -23.26
N LYS A 63 15.67 12.19 -23.09
CA LYS A 63 15.87 11.26 -21.97
C LYS A 63 17.33 10.79 -21.92
N ASP A 64 17.96 10.94 -20.76
CA ASP A 64 19.36 10.57 -20.52
C ASP A 64 19.52 10.07 -19.08
N ARG A 65 19.64 8.75 -18.91
CA ARG A 65 19.81 8.13 -17.58
C ARG A 65 21.11 8.52 -16.91
N LYS A 66 22.17 8.76 -17.69
CA LYS A 66 23.50 9.09 -17.18
C LYS A 66 23.53 10.50 -16.63
N GLU A 67 22.97 11.46 -17.36
CA GLU A 67 22.85 12.83 -16.86
C GLU A 67 21.87 12.92 -15.69
N SER A 68 20.73 12.23 -15.76
CA SER A 68 19.79 12.15 -14.64
C SER A 68 20.46 11.66 -13.35
N TYR A 69 21.16 10.53 -13.40
CA TYR A 69 21.86 9.97 -12.24
C TYR A 69 22.89 10.95 -11.66
N LYS A 70 23.70 11.60 -12.53
CA LYS A 70 24.68 12.59 -12.08
C LYS A 70 24.02 13.75 -11.36
N TRP A 71 22.96 14.32 -11.93
CA TRP A 71 22.28 15.47 -11.33
C TRP A 71 21.62 15.14 -10.00
N TYR A 72 21.04 13.94 -9.85
CA TYR A 72 20.57 13.46 -8.55
C TYR A 72 21.70 13.35 -7.53
N GLU A 73 22.81 12.69 -7.86
CA GLU A 73 23.94 12.53 -6.92
C GLU A 73 24.53 13.89 -6.51
N HIS A 74 24.76 14.79 -7.48
CA HIS A 74 25.25 16.13 -7.20
C HIS A 74 24.26 16.94 -6.34
N GLY A 75 22.96 16.89 -6.67
CA GLY A 75 21.91 17.57 -5.93
C GLY A 75 21.81 17.07 -4.49
N ILE A 76 21.78 15.76 -4.28
CA ILE A 76 21.70 15.14 -2.96
C ILE A 76 22.96 15.44 -2.13
N GLN A 77 24.15 15.33 -2.72
CA GLN A 77 25.40 15.65 -2.03
C GLN A 77 25.47 17.12 -1.60
N ALA A 78 24.90 18.03 -2.40
CA ALA A 78 24.80 19.44 -2.05
C ALA A 78 23.71 19.68 -0.98
N ALA A 79 22.58 18.97 -1.08
CA ALA A 79 21.46 19.04 -0.14
C ALA A 79 21.85 18.56 1.26
N GLU A 80 22.63 17.48 1.38
CA GLU A 80 23.15 16.93 2.65
C GLU A 80 23.99 17.95 3.45
N LYS A 81 24.50 19.00 2.79
CA LYS A 81 25.31 20.06 3.41
C LYS A 81 24.54 21.37 3.62
N SER A 82 23.27 21.41 3.20
CA SER A 82 22.45 22.62 3.14
C SER A 82 21.34 22.58 4.19
N PRO A 83 20.94 23.74 4.76
CA PRO A 83 19.73 23.84 5.59
C PRO A 83 18.44 23.46 4.84
N ALA A 84 18.47 23.40 3.51
CA ALA A 84 17.32 23.03 2.68
C ALA A 84 17.04 21.51 2.63
N HIS A 85 17.77 20.69 3.38
CA HIS A 85 17.61 19.23 3.41
C HIS A 85 16.16 18.78 3.66
N ASP A 86 15.47 19.41 4.63
CA ASP A 86 14.13 19.02 5.06
C ASP A 86 13.04 19.28 4.01
N VAL A 87 13.25 20.23 3.09
CA VAL A 87 12.27 20.55 2.03
C VAL A 87 12.48 19.73 0.76
N LEU A 88 13.53 18.91 0.70
CA LEU A 88 13.90 18.13 -0.49
C LEU A 88 13.58 16.64 -0.35
N ILE A 89 12.93 16.24 0.74
CA ILE A 89 12.62 14.84 1.13
C ILE A 89 11.92 14.03 0.03
N ASP A 90 11.13 14.68 -0.83
CA ASP A 90 10.48 14.01 -1.96
C ASP A 90 11.49 13.54 -3.02
N TYR A 91 12.52 14.35 -3.32
CA TYR A 91 13.59 13.95 -4.23
C TYR A 91 14.45 12.80 -3.65
N TYR A 92 14.64 12.76 -2.32
CA TYR A 92 15.31 11.63 -1.67
C TYR A 92 14.52 10.33 -1.87
N TYR A 93 13.19 10.37 -1.67
CA TYR A 93 12.32 9.23 -1.90
C TYR A 93 12.30 8.80 -3.37
N GLU A 94 12.17 9.76 -4.30
CA GLU A 94 12.18 9.49 -5.74
C GLU A 94 13.48 8.79 -6.15
N PHE A 95 14.63 9.38 -5.81
CA PHE A 95 15.92 8.80 -6.17
C PHE A 95 16.15 7.44 -5.52
N ALA A 96 15.81 7.28 -4.23
CA ALA A 96 15.87 5.99 -3.55
C ALA A 96 15.06 4.92 -4.28
N THR A 97 13.82 5.25 -4.66
CA THR A 97 12.94 4.30 -5.32
C THR A 97 13.45 3.97 -6.73
N LEU A 98 13.93 4.97 -7.48
CA LEU A 98 14.56 4.77 -8.79
C LEU A 98 15.78 3.83 -8.72
N LEU A 99 16.59 3.91 -7.66
CA LEU A 99 17.70 2.98 -7.44
C LEU A 99 17.19 1.55 -7.20
N LEU A 100 16.18 1.38 -6.33
CA LEU A 100 15.64 0.06 -5.95
C LEU A 100 14.93 -0.66 -7.10
N VAL A 101 14.23 0.08 -7.96
CA VAL A 101 13.52 -0.48 -9.13
C VAL A 101 14.41 -0.61 -10.36
N GLY A 102 15.71 -0.30 -10.25
CA GLY A 102 16.65 -0.44 -11.36
C GLY A 102 16.52 0.63 -12.45
N GLY A 103 15.93 1.79 -12.14
CA GLY A 103 15.76 2.92 -13.07
C GLY A 103 17.07 3.45 -13.67
N PHE A 104 18.20 3.16 -13.04
CA PHE A 104 19.56 3.50 -13.48
C PHE A 104 20.43 2.29 -13.87
N LYS A 105 19.83 1.12 -14.15
CA LYS A 105 20.57 -0.11 -14.47
C LYS A 105 21.61 0.06 -15.59
N GLU A 106 21.33 0.89 -16.58
CA GLU A 106 22.25 1.21 -17.69
C GLU A 106 23.50 1.97 -17.25
N VAL A 107 23.45 2.65 -16.09
CA VAL A 107 24.51 3.52 -15.57
C VAL A 107 25.31 2.82 -14.48
N ILE A 108 24.62 2.16 -13.53
CA ILE A 108 25.22 1.60 -12.31
C ILE A 108 25.13 0.06 -12.22
N GLY A 109 24.58 -0.59 -13.25
CA GLY A 109 24.41 -2.04 -13.29
C GLY A 109 23.17 -2.53 -12.53
N ASP A 110 23.06 -3.85 -12.39
CA ASP A 110 21.98 -4.48 -11.63
C ASP A 110 22.02 -4.12 -10.14
N LEU A 111 20.85 -4.12 -9.50
CA LEU A 111 20.72 -3.89 -8.07
C LEU A 111 21.64 -4.85 -7.30
N ASN A 112 22.49 -4.27 -6.45
CA ASN A 112 23.42 -4.98 -5.58
C ASN A 112 23.42 -4.33 -4.20
N GLU A 113 24.16 -4.93 -3.26
CA GLU A 113 24.20 -4.49 -1.86
C GLU A 113 24.60 -3.01 -1.70
N HIS A 114 25.60 -2.53 -2.45
CA HIS A 114 26.03 -1.12 -2.36
C HIS A 114 24.92 -0.16 -2.79
N ILE A 115 24.23 -0.46 -3.90
CA ILE A 115 23.10 0.35 -4.39
C ILE A 115 21.94 0.30 -3.40
N ALA A 116 21.64 -0.88 -2.86
CA ALA A 116 20.58 -1.06 -1.86
C ALA A 116 20.87 -0.25 -0.59
N VAL A 117 22.09 -0.29 -0.06
CA VAL A 117 22.50 0.50 1.12
C VAL A 117 22.34 2.00 0.86
N ARG A 118 22.74 2.50 -0.32
CA ARG A 118 22.54 3.91 -0.68
C ARG A 118 21.07 4.27 -0.76
N ALA A 119 20.24 3.44 -1.41
CA ALA A 119 18.81 3.68 -1.51
C ALA A 119 18.11 3.65 -0.15
N LEU A 120 18.45 2.69 0.72
CA LEU A 120 17.91 2.59 2.07
C LEU A 120 18.29 3.80 2.93
N HIS A 121 19.51 4.32 2.80
CA HIS A 121 19.91 5.54 3.48
C HIS A 121 19.02 6.74 3.07
N LEU A 122 18.83 6.93 1.77
CA LEU A 122 17.99 8.02 1.23
C LEU A 122 16.53 7.85 1.65
N LEU A 123 16.03 6.62 1.64
CA LEU A 123 14.67 6.30 2.06
C LEU A 123 14.47 6.58 3.55
N ASN A 124 15.47 6.24 4.38
CA ASN A 124 15.46 6.55 5.81
C ASN A 124 15.43 8.07 6.07
N VAL A 125 16.25 8.82 5.35
CA VAL A 125 16.24 10.30 5.40
C VAL A 125 14.86 10.84 5.05
N ALA A 126 14.27 10.41 3.93
CA ALA A 126 12.95 10.85 3.50
C ALA A 126 11.86 10.49 4.52
N ALA A 127 11.90 9.27 5.07
CA ALA A 127 10.94 8.80 6.05
C ALA A 127 11.04 9.55 7.39
N GLU A 128 12.26 9.83 7.85
CA GLU A 128 12.49 10.66 9.03
C GLU A 128 12.01 12.10 8.82
N GLY A 129 12.19 12.63 7.62
CA GLY A 129 11.64 13.93 7.19
C GLY A 129 10.12 13.98 7.06
N GLY A 130 9.40 12.88 7.31
CA GLY A 130 7.94 12.85 7.33
C GLY A 130 7.29 12.45 6.01
N GLN A 131 8.07 12.00 5.02
CA GLN A 131 7.55 11.55 3.75
C GLN A 131 6.80 10.21 3.94
N ARG A 132 5.47 10.21 3.73
CA ARG A 132 4.58 9.08 4.05
C ARG A 132 4.84 7.82 3.21
N ARG A 133 5.10 7.97 1.91
CA ARG A 133 5.47 6.87 1.00
C ARG A 133 6.79 6.22 1.42
N ALA A 134 7.77 7.00 1.89
CA ALA A 134 9.05 6.52 2.39
C ALA A 134 8.86 5.73 3.69
N GLN A 135 8.07 6.26 4.63
CA GLN A 135 7.69 5.56 5.85
C GLN A 135 6.97 4.24 5.55
N HIS A 136 5.97 4.24 4.66
CA HIS A 136 5.30 3.02 4.20
C HIS A 136 6.30 2.02 3.58
N SER A 137 7.21 2.50 2.72
CA SER A 137 8.19 1.66 2.04
C SER A 137 9.16 0.99 3.03
N LEU A 138 9.68 1.73 4.01
CA LEU A 138 10.49 1.14 5.09
C LEU A 138 9.68 0.15 5.92
N GLY A 139 8.42 0.48 6.24
CA GLY A 139 7.52 -0.44 6.93
C GLY A 139 7.41 -1.78 6.22
N MET A 140 7.22 -1.76 4.90
CA MET A 140 7.17 -2.96 4.06
C MET A 140 8.51 -3.70 4.04
N MET A 141 9.63 -3.00 3.87
CA MET A 141 10.97 -3.60 3.84
C MET A 141 11.29 -4.32 5.16
N PHE A 142 10.97 -3.71 6.30
CA PHE A 142 11.14 -4.34 7.60
C PHE A 142 10.17 -5.50 7.84
N MET A 143 8.93 -5.39 7.36
CA MET A 143 7.92 -6.45 7.51
C MET A 143 8.31 -7.73 6.75
N TYR A 144 8.92 -7.59 5.57
CA TYR A 144 9.29 -8.74 4.71
C TYR A 144 10.78 -9.11 4.77
N GLY A 145 11.62 -8.24 5.32
CA GLY A 145 13.07 -8.43 5.41
C GLY A 145 13.79 -8.33 4.08
N ASP A 146 13.30 -7.46 3.19
CA ASP A 146 13.87 -7.23 1.86
C ASP A 146 15.25 -6.54 1.95
N PHE A 147 16.00 -6.58 0.84
CA PHE A 147 17.30 -5.90 0.68
C PHE A 147 18.34 -6.19 1.79
N GLY A 148 18.26 -7.37 2.42
CA GLY A 148 19.18 -7.78 3.47
C GLY A 148 18.89 -7.19 4.85
N MET A 149 17.79 -6.45 5.02
CA MET A 149 17.43 -5.82 6.29
C MET A 149 16.99 -6.82 7.37
N GLY A 150 16.60 -8.03 6.97
CA GLY A 150 16.00 -8.99 7.89
C GLY A 150 14.61 -8.55 8.38
N VAL A 151 13.81 -9.51 8.83
CA VAL A 151 12.46 -9.21 9.29
C VAL A 151 12.51 -8.54 10.68
N ASP A 152 11.97 -7.32 10.79
CA ASP A 152 11.83 -6.57 12.04
C ASP A 152 10.48 -5.87 12.15
N TYR A 153 9.56 -6.55 12.82
CA TYR A 153 8.20 -6.05 12.97
C TYR A 153 8.04 -4.89 13.94
N ASN A 154 8.99 -4.66 14.86
CA ASN A 154 8.89 -3.46 15.72
C ASN A 154 9.17 -2.21 14.88
N ASN A 155 10.18 -2.27 14.01
CA ASN A 155 10.46 -1.18 13.07
C ASN A 155 9.34 -1.02 12.03
N ALA A 156 8.81 -2.13 11.50
CA ALA A 156 7.65 -2.05 10.61
C ALA A 156 6.44 -1.36 11.27
N GLU A 157 6.13 -1.74 12.52
CA GLU A 157 5.05 -1.14 13.30
C GLU A 157 5.27 0.35 13.51
N ASN A 158 6.48 0.76 13.89
CA ASN A 158 6.84 2.16 14.07
C ASN A 158 6.61 2.97 12.80
N TRP A 159 7.09 2.48 11.66
CA TRP A 159 6.97 3.18 10.39
C TRP A 159 5.54 3.25 9.86
N PHE A 160 4.78 2.15 9.92
CA PHE A 160 3.36 2.19 9.55
C PHE A 160 2.54 3.09 10.47
N SER A 161 2.85 3.11 11.78
CA SER A 161 2.19 4.00 12.73
C SER A 161 2.43 5.47 12.35
N ARG A 162 3.69 5.85 12.10
CA ARG A 162 4.04 7.21 11.61
C ARG A 162 3.36 7.53 10.28
N ALA A 163 3.35 6.59 9.33
CA ALA A 163 2.73 6.77 8.03
C ALA A 163 1.20 6.84 8.09
N SER A 164 0.56 6.29 9.12
CA SER A 164 -0.88 6.35 9.33
C SER A 164 -1.33 7.52 10.21
N ALA A 165 -0.40 8.20 10.87
CA ALA A 165 -0.70 9.34 11.72
C ALA A 165 -1.13 10.53 10.87
N ASP A 166 -2.10 11.28 11.39
CA ASP A 166 -2.45 12.58 10.86
C ASP A 166 -1.31 13.57 11.12
N LYS A 167 -0.98 14.39 10.12
CA LYS A 167 0.01 15.47 10.31
C LYS A 167 -0.40 16.40 11.47
N GLU A 168 -1.70 16.46 11.78
CA GLU A 168 -2.32 17.30 12.81
C GLU A 168 -1.83 17.09 14.24
N GLU A 169 -1.34 15.91 14.61
CA GLU A 169 -0.77 15.68 15.95
C GLU A 169 0.52 16.48 16.18
N ASN A 170 1.21 16.90 15.10
CA ASN A 170 2.49 17.61 15.16
C ASN A 170 2.45 19.06 14.63
N LEU A 171 1.28 19.61 14.29
CA LEU A 171 1.14 20.97 13.76
C LEU A 171 0.88 22.02 14.86
N THR A 172 1.48 23.19 14.71
CA THR A 172 1.15 24.37 15.54
C THR A 172 -0.26 24.90 15.22
N ALA A 173 -0.88 25.62 16.16
CA ALA A 173 -2.24 26.14 15.99
C ALA A 173 -2.43 26.99 14.72
N ASN A 174 -1.43 27.77 14.32
CA ASN A 174 -1.48 28.61 13.13
C ASN A 174 -1.42 27.80 11.82
N GLN A 175 -0.72 26.65 11.83
CA GLN A 175 -0.67 25.75 10.68
C GLN A 175 -1.97 24.97 10.50
N LYS A 176 -2.70 24.71 11.59
CA LYS A 176 -4.03 24.07 11.54
C LYS A 176 -5.09 24.97 10.90
N LEU A 177 -5.01 26.29 11.12
CA LEU A 177 -5.94 27.30 10.59
C LEU A 177 -5.81 27.55 9.08
N LEU A 178 -4.64 27.30 8.49
CA LEU A 178 -4.34 27.54 7.08
C LEU A 178 -4.55 26.31 6.19
N ARG A 179 -4.98 25.19 6.77
CA ARG A 179 -5.06 23.92 6.09
C ARG A 179 -6.42 23.73 5.43
N ASP A 180 -6.40 23.27 4.18
CA ASP A 180 -7.55 22.67 3.51
C ASP A 180 -7.77 21.24 4.03
N PRO A 181 -8.88 20.96 4.75
CA PRO A 181 -9.19 19.61 5.23
C PRO A 181 -9.46 18.60 4.10
N GLU A 182 -9.76 19.04 2.87
CA GLU A 182 -9.91 18.17 1.70
C GLU A 182 -8.56 17.71 1.12
N ALA A 183 -7.44 18.31 1.55
CA ALA A 183 -6.10 17.97 1.10
C ALA A 183 -5.47 16.73 1.78
N ASP A 184 -6.07 16.16 2.84
CA ASP A 184 -5.63 14.88 3.46
C ASP A 184 -6.29 13.64 2.84
N SER A 185 -6.39 13.63 1.52
CA SER A 185 -6.94 12.49 0.77
C SER A 185 -5.91 11.39 0.50
N ASP A 186 -4.74 11.42 1.15
CA ASP A 186 -3.65 10.47 0.90
C ASP A 186 -4.07 9.04 1.26
N PRO A 187 -4.33 8.16 0.28
CA PRO A 187 -4.84 6.83 0.53
C PRO A 187 -3.81 5.95 1.27
N LEU A 188 -2.52 6.31 1.24
CA LEU A 188 -1.47 5.54 1.92
C LEU A 188 -1.65 5.52 3.44
N LYS A 189 -2.29 6.53 4.02
CA LYS A 189 -2.68 6.50 5.43
C LYS A 189 -3.47 5.23 5.75
N TYR A 190 -4.50 4.98 4.94
CA TYR A 190 -5.43 3.85 5.16
C TYR A 190 -4.83 2.51 4.75
N VAL A 191 -3.91 2.50 3.77
CA VAL A 191 -3.07 1.32 3.48
C VAL A 191 -2.21 0.96 4.69
N CYS A 192 -1.56 1.93 5.33
CA CYS A 192 -0.72 1.69 6.52
C CYS A 192 -1.55 1.19 7.72
N LEU A 193 -2.76 1.73 7.92
CA LEU A 193 -3.68 1.18 8.93
C LEU A 193 -4.04 -0.29 8.63
N TYR A 194 -4.24 -0.65 7.37
CA TYR A 194 -4.49 -2.04 7.01
C TYR A 194 -3.29 -2.94 7.28
N ARG A 195 -2.05 -2.48 7.01
CA ARG A 195 -0.82 -3.21 7.36
C ARG A 195 -0.71 -3.43 8.87
N LEU A 196 -1.03 -2.42 9.68
CA LEU A 196 -1.09 -2.58 11.14
C LEU A 196 -2.14 -3.61 11.56
N TRP A 197 -3.33 -3.63 10.94
CA TRP A 197 -4.29 -4.71 11.17
C TRP A 197 -3.71 -6.10 10.84
N GLU A 198 -3.00 -6.27 9.73
CA GLU A 198 -2.36 -7.55 9.36
C GLU A 198 -1.34 -7.99 10.42
N MET A 199 -0.56 -7.06 10.94
CA MET A 199 0.44 -7.32 12.00
C MET A 199 -0.20 -7.71 13.33
N TYR A 200 -1.28 -7.05 13.72
CA TYR A 200 -1.94 -7.28 15.00
C TYR A 200 -2.95 -8.43 15.00
N SER A 201 -3.40 -8.88 13.81
CA SER A 201 -4.37 -9.97 13.64
C SER A 201 -3.74 -11.37 13.65
N THR A 202 -2.41 -11.48 13.55
CA THR A 202 -1.72 -12.78 13.45
C THR A 202 -0.54 -12.88 14.42
N ASP A 203 -0.20 -14.10 14.82
CA ASP A 203 0.95 -14.44 15.69
C ASP A 203 2.25 -14.61 14.89
N ARG A 204 2.16 -14.61 13.56
CA ARG A 204 3.28 -14.91 12.65
C ARG A 204 4.29 -13.79 12.56
N ASN A 205 3.80 -12.57 12.82
CA ASN A 205 4.50 -11.33 12.50
C ASN A 205 4.97 -10.60 13.76
N SER A 206 4.95 -11.23 14.92
CA SER A 206 5.69 -10.73 16.08
C SER A 206 5.80 -11.89 17.06
N LYS A 207 6.80 -11.92 17.92
CA LYS A 207 6.82 -12.87 19.05
C LYS A 207 5.68 -12.61 20.07
N ARG A 208 4.68 -11.81 19.72
CA ARG A 208 3.55 -11.41 20.56
C ARG A 208 2.31 -12.18 20.10
N ALA A 209 1.44 -12.50 21.04
CA ALA A 209 0.12 -13.05 20.73
C ALA A 209 -0.71 -12.04 19.92
N PRO A 210 -1.68 -12.50 19.09
CA PRO A 210 -2.59 -11.62 18.37
C PRO A 210 -3.36 -10.71 19.34
N GLN A 211 -3.52 -9.43 18.99
CA GLN A 211 -4.22 -8.45 19.81
C GLN A 211 -5.44 -7.97 19.02
N HIS A 212 -6.49 -8.80 19.01
CA HIS A 212 -7.65 -8.62 18.15
C HIS A 212 -8.33 -7.25 18.30
N ASP A 213 -8.43 -6.71 19.52
CA ASP A 213 -9.10 -5.43 19.75
C ASP A 213 -8.33 -4.27 19.08
N ILE A 214 -7.00 -4.29 19.14
CA ILE A 214 -6.13 -3.30 18.46
C ILE A 214 -6.20 -3.51 16.95
N ALA A 215 -6.16 -4.75 16.47
CA ALA A 215 -6.29 -5.05 15.05
C ALA A 215 -7.61 -4.48 14.49
N VAL A 216 -8.73 -4.77 15.16
CA VAL A 216 -10.06 -4.30 14.73
C VAL A 216 -10.14 -2.77 14.72
N LYS A 217 -9.48 -2.08 15.67
CA LYS A 217 -9.38 -0.61 15.63
C LYS A 217 -8.72 -0.13 14.34
N TYR A 218 -7.58 -0.69 13.96
CA TYR A 218 -6.88 -0.31 12.72
C TYR A 218 -7.69 -0.67 11.46
N LEU A 219 -8.34 -1.82 11.45
CA LEU A 219 -9.19 -2.25 10.33
C LEU A 219 -10.36 -1.30 10.10
N LYS A 220 -11.03 -0.86 11.18
CA LYS A 220 -12.13 0.10 11.11
C LYS A 220 -11.65 1.44 10.52
N GLY A 221 -10.54 1.98 11.02
CA GLY A 221 -9.99 3.23 10.50
C GLY A 221 -9.61 3.14 9.01
N SER A 222 -9.02 2.01 8.59
CA SER A 222 -8.71 1.77 7.18
C SER A 222 -9.98 1.67 6.30
N ALA A 223 -11.00 0.96 6.78
CA ALA A 223 -12.28 0.79 6.07
C ALA A 223 -13.06 2.11 5.94
N GLU A 224 -13.08 2.91 7.02
CA GLU A 224 -13.68 4.25 7.06
C GLU A 224 -13.01 5.21 6.08
N GLY A 225 -11.69 5.08 5.90
CA GLY A 225 -10.92 5.80 4.89
C GLY A 225 -11.07 5.32 3.45
N GLY A 226 -11.93 4.33 3.20
CA GLY A 226 -12.25 3.90 1.84
C GLY A 226 -11.40 2.77 1.29
N PHE A 227 -10.46 2.19 2.06
CA PHE A 227 -9.60 1.12 1.55
C PHE A 227 -10.41 -0.17 1.26
N PRO A 228 -10.55 -0.60 0.00
CA PRO A 228 -11.52 -1.63 -0.38
C PRO A 228 -11.31 -2.98 0.33
N GLU A 229 -10.05 -3.40 0.48
CA GLU A 229 -9.69 -4.63 1.18
C GLU A 229 -10.07 -4.57 2.65
N ALA A 230 -9.86 -3.43 3.32
CA ALA A 230 -10.27 -3.27 4.71
C ALA A 230 -11.79 -3.32 4.87
N GLN A 231 -12.53 -2.67 3.96
CA GLN A 231 -14.00 -2.74 3.96
C GLN A 231 -14.50 -4.18 3.78
N ARG A 232 -13.90 -4.94 2.85
CA ARG A 232 -14.20 -6.37 2.67
C ARG A 232 -13.94 -7.18 3.93
N GLU A 233 -12.76 -7.02 4.52
CA GLU A 233 -12.38 -7.79 5.72
C GLU A 233 -13.26 -7.42 6.93
N LEU A 234 -13.61 -6.14 7.10
CA LEU A 234 -14.52 -5.71 8.15
C LEU A 234 -15.94 -6.27 7.96
N GLY A 235 -16.45 -6.29 6.72
CA GLY A 235 -17.72 -6.93 6.39
C GLY A 235 -17.71 -8.43 6.74
N LYS A 236 -16.60 -9.14 6.50
CA LYS A 236 -16.42 -10.54 6.89
C LYS A 236 -16.39 -10.75 8.40
N LEU A 237 -15.77 -9.85 9.17
CA LEU A 237 -15.80 -9.95 10.64
C LEU A 237 -17.23 -9.86 11.16
N TYR A 238 -18.04 -8.92 10.65
CA TYR A 238 -19.45 -8.81 11.01
C TYR A 238 -20.30 -9.99 10.52
N LEU A 239 -19.90 -10.69 9.45
CA LEU A 239 -20.56 -11.91 8.98
C LEU A 239 -20.33 -13.11 9.93
N GLU A 240 -19.09 -13.30 10.37
CA GLU A 240 -18.69 -14.50 11.11
C GLU A 240 -18.75 -14.33 12.63
N GLY A 241 -18.60 -13.11 13.13
CA GLY A 241 -18.45 -12.85 14.56
C GLY A 241 -17.06 -13.22 15.08
N ASP A 242 -16.02 -12.90 14.32
CA ASP A 242 -14.62 -13.24 14.61
C ASP A 242 -13.88 -12.05 15.27
N MET A 243 -12.71 -12.30 15.88
CA MET A 243 -11.85 -11.25 16.47
C MET A 243 -12.55 -10.34 17.49
N ASN A 244 -13.38 -10.93 18.36
CA ASN A 244 -14.17 -10.21 19.37
C ASN A 244 -15.21 -9.23 18.79
N VAL A 245 -15.49 -9.31 17.49
CA VAL A 245 -16.56 -8.53 16.85
C VAL A 245 -17.83 -9.36 16.87
N GLU A 246 -18.93 -8.78 17.33
CA GLU A 246 -20.24 -9.45 17.27
C GLU A 246 -20.76 -9.51 15.83
N LYS A 247 -21.53 -10.56 15.53
CA LYS A 247 -22.22 -10.65 14.23
C LYS A 247 -23.17 -9.48 14.06
N ASN A 248 -23.13 -8.84 12.90
CA ASN A 248 -24.02 -7.72 12.59
C ASN A 248 -24.37 -7.74 11.10
N THR A 249 -25.60 -8.19 10.79
CA THR A 249 -26.10 -8.30 9.42
C THR A 249 -26.06 -6.97 8.67
N ALA A 250 -26.50 -5.88 9.31
CA ALA A 250 -26.57 -4.57 8.69
C ALA A 250 -25.17 -4.02 8.36
N ALA A 251 -24.24 -4.13 9.31
CA ALA A 251 -22.86 -3.70 9.11
C ALA A 251 -22.13 -4.57 8.07
N CYS A 252 -22.34 -5.90 8.09
CA CYS A 252 -21.83 -6.82 7.07
C CYS A 252 -22.25 -6.37 5.66
N LYS A 253 -23.56 -6.14 5.46
CA LYS A 253 -24.09 -5.68 4.18
C LYS A 253 -23.49 -4.34 3.77
N LEU A 254 -23.52 -3.35 4.66
CA LEU A 254 -23.01 -2.00 4.42
C LEU A 254 -21.55 -2.01 3.94
N TRP A 255 -20.66 -2.71 4.65
CA TRP A 255 -19.24 -2.70 4.33
C TRP A 255 -18.91 -3.46 3.04
N LEU A 256 -19.60 -4.58 2.79
CA LEU A 256 -19.45 -5.30 1.53
C LEU A 256 -20.00 -4.52 0.33
N GLU A 257 -21.08 -3.76 0.51
CA GLU A 257 -21.65 -2.87 -0.50
C GLU A 257 -20.73 -1.68 -0.82
N LYS A 258 -20.00 -1.14 0.16
CA LYS A 258 -18.96 -0.14 -0.09
C LYS A 258 -17.78 -0.73 -0.87
N ALA A 259 -17.30 -1.90 -0.46
CA ALA A 259 -16.14 -2.54 -1.06
C ALA A 259 -16.37 -2.95 -2.53
N GLN A 260 -17.56 -3.44 -2.89
CA GLN A 260 -17.82 -4.01 -4.23
C GLN A 260 -17.62 -3.06 -5.41
N ALA A 261 -17.56 -1.74 -5.18
CA ALA A 261 -17.27 -0.76 -6.23
C ALA A 261 -15.86 -1.00 -6.82
N ASN A 262 -14.89 -1.36 -5.97
CA ASN A 262 -13.48 -1.50 -6.34
C ASN A 262 -12.89 -2.88 -5.99
N ASP A 263 -13.67 -3.76 -5.35
CA ASP A 263 -13.23 -5.09 -4.91
C ASP A 263 -14.12 -6.21 -5.47
N ALA A 264 -13.59 -6.91 -6.48
CA ALA A 264 -14.28 -8.03 -7.12
C ALA A 264 -14.49 -9.24 -6.19
N ILE A 265 -13.70 -9.39 -5.11
CA ILE A 265 -13.89 -10.44 -4.11
C ILE A 265 -15.08 -10.08 -3.21
N ALA A 266 -15.17 -8.82 -2.77
CA ALA A 266 -16.32 -8.34 -2.00
C ALA A 266 -17.63 -8.49 -2.79
N LYS A 267 -17.63 -8.12 -4.08
CA LYS A 267 -18.78 -8.32 -4.98
C LYS A 267 -19.21 -9.79 -5.07
N ARG A 268 -18.25 -10.70 -5.21
CA ARG A 268 -18.51 -12.15 -5.27
C ARG A 268 -19.07 -12.70 -3.96
N LEU A 269 -18.53 -12.23 -2.83
CA LEU A 269 -19.03 -12.61 -1.51
C LEU A 269 -20.47 -12.12 -1.32
N LEU A 270 -20.74 -10.84 -1.61
CA LEU A 270 -22.07 -10.23 -1.47
C LEU A 270 -23.13 -10.98 -2.29
N ASN A 271 -22.82 -11.37 -3.54
CA ASN A 271 -23.70 -12.17 -4.40
C ASN A 271 -24.03 -13.56 -3.84
N LYS A 272 -23.27 -14.04 -2.86
CA LYS A 272 -23.44 -15.35 -2.22
C LYS A 272 -23.95 -15.23 -0.79
N LEU A 273 -24.46 -14.06 -0.43
CA LEU A 273 -25.20 -13.80 0.81
C LEU A 273 -26.65 -13.46 0.47
N SER A 274 -27.57 -13.96 1.29
CA SER A 274 -28.98 -13.58 1.30
C SER A 274 -29.25 -12.79 2.58
N PHE A 275 -30.01 -11.71 2.45
CA PHE A 275 -30.38 -10.81 3.54
C PHE A 275 -31.91 -10.75 3.63
N PRO A 276 -32.57 -11.72 4.29
CA PRO A 276 -34.03 -11.73 4.40
C PRO A 276 -34.52 -10.58 5.30
N ALA A 277 -35.82 -10.30 5.24
CA ALA A 277 -36.46 -9.26 6.05
C ALA A 277 -36.44 -9.55 7.56
N ASP A 278 -36.12 -10.79 7.96
CA ASP A 278 -35.93 -11.21 9.36
C ASP A 278 -34.63 -10.66 10.00
N GLY A 279 -33.81 -9.92 9.24
CA GLY A 279 -32.56 -9.34 9.72
C GLY A 279 -31.41 -10.34 9.84
N THR A 280 -31.59 -11.58 9.37
CA THR A 280 -30.53 -12.59 9.32
C THR A 280 -29.66 -12.42 8.06
N VAL A 281 -28.49 -13.05 8.07
CA VAL A 281 -27.68 -13.26 6.86
C VAL A 281 -27.49 -14.75 6.65
N ARG A 282 -27.86 -15.24 5.47
CA ARG A 282 -27.72 -16.65 5.08
C ARG A 282 -26.72 -16.77 3.96
N LYS A 283 -25.77 -17.70 4.10
CA LYS A 283 -24.76 -17.97 3.07
C LYS A 283 -25.34 -18.90 2.01
N MET A 284 -24.96 -18.69 0.75
CA MET A 284 -25.36 -19.52 -0.37
C MET A 284 -24.20 -20.39 -0.86
N CYS A 285 -24.53 -21.61 -1.30
CA CYS A 285 -23.57 -22.46 -1.99
C CYS A 285 -22.94 -21.75 -3.20
N HIS A 286 -21.61 -21.82 -3.29
CA HIS A 286 -20.85 -21.21 -4.38
C HIS A 286 -20.86 -22.04 -5.65
N ASN A 287 -21.24 -23.31 -5.59
CA ASN A 287 -21.45 -24.10 -6.80
C ASN A 287 -22.65 -23.52 -7.56
N GLU A 288 -22.43 -23.05 -8.79
CA GLU A 288 -23.45 -22.37 -9.62
C GLU A 288 -24.65 -23.26 -9.94
N SER A 289 -24.46 -24.59 -9.94
CA SER A 289 -25.55 -25.55 -10.11
C SER A 289 -26.33 -25.82 -8.81
N CYS A 290 -26.05 -25.10 -7.72
CA CYS A 290 -26.64 -25.33 -6.41
C CYS A 290 -27.10 -24.01 -5.76
N ASN A 291 -28.38 -23.95 -5.40
CA ASN A 291 -29.00 -22.77 -4.77
C ASN A 291 -29.29 -22.98 -3.27
N LYS A 292 -28.68 -23.99 -2.65
CA LYS A 292 -28.92 -24.27 -1.23
C LYS A 292 -28.36 -23.16 -0.34
N LEU A 293 -29.18 -22.76 0.63
CA LEU A 293 -28.89 -21.75 1.64
C LEU A 293 -28.55 -22.39 2.98
N GLU A 294 -27.69 -21.72 3.73
CA GLU A 294 -27.45 -22.01 5.14
C GLU A 294 -28.75 -21.80 5.95
N GLY A 295 -29.10 -22.75 6.81
CA GLY A 295 -30.35 -22.77 7.58
C GLY A 295 -31.54 -23.43 6.87
N GLU A 296 -31.39 -23.89 5.62
CA GLU A 296 -32.47 -24.49 4.83
C GLU A 296 -32.12 -25.88 4.30
N GLY A 297 -33.14 -26.69 3.99
CA GLY A 297 -32.95 -27.98 3.29
C GLY A 297 -32.03 -28.97 3.99
N GLY A 298 -32.02 -28.96 5.33
CA GLY A 298 -31.17 -29.83 6.16
C GLY A 298 -29.71 -29.36 6.30
N ILE A 299 -29.38 -28.15 5.85
CA ILE A 299 -28.04 -27.57 6.00
C ILE A 299 -28.05 -26.59 7.16
N GLU A 300 -27.53 -27.00 8.30
CA GLU A 300 -27.33 -26.11 9.44
C GLU A 300 -26.21 -25.08 9.16
N LYS A 301 -25.10 -25.55 8.56
CA LYS A 301 -23.93 -24.70 8.25
C LYS A 301 -23.25 -25.13 6.96
N LEU A 302 -22.87 -24.18 6.11
CA LEU A 302 -22.07 -24.44 4.92
C LEU A 302 -20.60 -24.64 5.26
N LEU A 303 -19.95 -25.56 4.54
CA LEU A 303 -18.50 -25.75 4.57
C LEU A 303 -17.82 -24.53 3.96
N LYS A 304 -16.82 -23.96 4.63
CA LYS A 304 -15.98 -22.90 4.06
C LYS A 304 -14.76 -23.46 3.34
N CYS A 305 -14.38 -22.84 2.23
CA CYS A 305 -13.05 -23.03 1.69
C CYS A 305 -12.01 -22.59 2.73
N THR A 306 -11.16 -23.50 3.18
CA THR A 306 -10.14 -23.18 4.20
C THR A 306 -9.13 -22.15 3.70
N ARG A 307 -8.86 -22.12 2.39
CA ARG A 307 -7.87 -21.23 1.77
C ARG A 307 -8.35 -19.77 1.66
N CYS A 308 -9.53 -19.55 1.08
CA CYS A 308 -10.02 -18.19 0.83
C CYS A 308 -11.05 -17.72 1.83
N ARG A 309 -11.73 -18.63 2.56
CA ARG A 309 -12.84 -18.33 3.48
C ARG A 309 -14.00 -17.49 2.89
N VAL A 310 -13.98 -17.21 1.59
CA VAL A 310 -15.02 -16.47 0.84
C VAL A 310 -16.02 -17.44 0.21
N ALA A 311 -15.56 -18.62 -0.22
CA ALA A 311 -16.43 -19.61 -0.85
C ALA A 311 -17.04 -20.59 0.16
N PHE A 312 -18.35 -20.81 0.05
CA PHE A 312 -19.14 -21.69 0.91
C PHE A 312 -19.78 -22.83 0.11
N TYR A 313 -19.91 -24.02 0.70
CA TYR A 313 -20.42 -25.22 0.02
C TYR A 313 -21.31 -26.04 0.94
N CYS A 314 -22.42 -26.56 0.41
CA CYS A 314 -23.31 -27.45 1.19
C CYS A 314 -22.73 -28.85 1.42
N GLY A 315 -21.59 -29.16 0.82
CA GLY A 315 -20.92 -30.45 0.95
C GLY A 315 -19.66 -30.52 0.08
N LYS A 316 -18.83 -31.54 0.34
CA LYS A 316 -17.57 -31.77 -0.39
C LYS A 316 -17.78 -31.97 -1.89
N GLU A 317 -18.92 -32.53 -2.29
CA GLU A 317 -19.24 -32.75 -3.71
C GLU A 317 -19.46 -31.45 -4.47
N CYS A 318 -20.18 -30.49 -3.90
CA CYS A 318 -20.31 -29.14 -4.49
C CYS A 318 -18.97 -28.41 -4.54
N GLN A 319 -18.11 -28.58 -3.53
CA GLN A 319 -16.76 -28.02 -3.53
C GLN A 319 -15.90 -28.60 -4.65
N LYS A 320 -15.87 -29.93 -4.83
CA LYS A 320 -15.12 -30.59 -5.91
C LYS A 320 -15.63 -30.19 -7.29
N ALA A 321 -16.96 -30.14 -7.48
CA ALA A 321 -17.57 -29.74 -8.74
C ALA A 321 -17.17 -28.31 -9.13
N HIS A 322 -17.24 -27.37 -8.19
CA HIS A 322 -16.88 -25.97 -8.43
C HIS A 322 -15.35 -25.74 -8.50
N TRP A 323 -14.52 -26.65 -8.01
CA TRP A 323 -13.07 -26.44 -7.85
C TRP A 323 -12.35 -26.00 -9.12
N LYS A 324 -12.74 -26.54 -10.30
CA LYS A 324 -12.11 -26.18 -11.59
C LYS A 324 -12.22 -24.68 -11.90
N LEU A 325 -13.33 -24.05 -11.55
CA LEU A 325 -13.56 -22.61 -11.68
C LEU A 325 -12.97 -21.87 -10.48
N HIS A 326 -13.32 -22.32 -9.27
CA HIS A 326 -12.91 -21.67 -8.03
C HIS A 326 -11.40 -21.51 -7.91
N LYS A 327 -10.60 -22.52 -8.25
CA LYS A 327 -9.14 -22.49 -8.09
C LYS A 327 -8.46 -21.33 -8.82
N LYS A 328 -9.07 -20.82 -9.90
CA LYS A 328 -8.55 -19.66 -10.66
C LYS A 328 -8.66 -18.36 -9.87
N VAL A 329 -9.63 -18.27 -8.98
CA VAL A 329 -9.96 -17.07 -8.21
C VAL A 329 -9.85 -17.28 -6.69
N CYS A 330 -9.43 -18.48 -6.27
CA CYS A 330 -9.19 -18.85 -4.89
C CYS A 330 -7.86 -18.25 -4.43
N GLN A 331 -7.92 -16.98 -4.04
CA GLN A 331 -6.81 -16.30 -3.40
C GLN A 331 -6.81 -16.65 -1.91
N LYS A 332 -5.62 -16.79 -1.33
CA LYS A 332 -5.53 -16.85 0.13
C LYS A 332 -5.98 -15.49 0.64
N THR A 333 -6.98 -15.45 1.52
CA THR A 333 -7.14 -14.27 2.38
C THR A 333 -5.86 -14.17 3.20
N GLY A 334 -5.33 -12.96 3.37
CA GLY A 334 -3.98 -12.64 3.87
C GLY A 334 -3.55 -13.26 5.22
N THR A 335 -4.27 -14.20 5.80
CA THR A 335 -4.01 -14.77 7.12
C THR A 335 -3.42 -16.19 7.11
N GLU A 336 -3.21 -16.85 5.95
CA GLU A 336 -2.62 -18.21 5.91
C GLU A 336 -1.63 -18.47 4.76
N HIS A 337 -0.49 -17.78 4.74
CA HIS A 337 0.63 -18.21 3.89
C HIS A 337 1.39 -19.38 4.55
N SER A 338 1.05 -20.61 4.13
CA SER A 338 1.84 -21.83 4.32
C SER A 338 3.30 -21.58 3.91
N CYS A 339 4.18 -21.53 4.90
CA CYS A 339 5.59 -21.80 4.71
C CYS A 339 5.70 -23.21 4.12
N LYS A 340 6.16 -23.33 2.87
CA LYS A 340 6.75 -24.60 2.45
C LYS A 340 8.08 -24.67 3.19
N LYS A 341 8.21 -25.73 4.00
CA LYS A 341 9.43 -26.11 4.70
C LYS A 341 10.63 -26.13 3.77
#